data_AF-A0A2R5LPP3-F1
#
_entry.id   AF-A0A2R5LPP3-F1
#
_cell.length_a   1.000
_cell.length_b   1.000
_cell.length_c   1.000
_cell.angle_alpha   90.00
_cell.angle_beta   90.00
_cell.angle_gamma   90.00
#
_symmetry.space_group_name_H-M   'P 1'
#
loop_
_entity.id
_entity.type
_entity.pdbx_description
1 polymer ?
#
loop_
_entity_poly.entity_id
_entity_poly.type
_entity_poly.pdbx_seq_one_letter_code
_entity_poly.pdbx_strand_id
1 'polypeptide(L)'
;MKQLSPTVTVLMLLHHVALAECELCRDLKPKPLALREELHIILDVDPGVDDAIAIVLALGIEANVEAITCVNGNTNVKKACDNVRRVLKLLNKTSIPTYEGCDEPLTGQYVDTG
;
A
#
# COMPACT_ATOMS: atom_id res chain seq x y z
N MET A 1 2.67 18.68 5.68
CA MET A 1 2.97 17.34 5.12
C MET A 1 3.89 16.63 6.10
N LYS A 2 3.62 15.36 6.44
CA LYS A 2 4.46 14.57 7.35
C LYS A 2 5.76 14.20 6.64
N GLN A 3 6.90 14.32 7.32
CA GLN A 3 8.19 13.88 6.80
C GLN A 3 8.32 12.37 6.98
N LEU A 4 8.72 11.66 5.93
CA LEU A 4 8.91 10.21 5.91
C LEU A 4 10.24 9.81 6.58
N SER A 5 10.33 8.61 7.15
CA SER A 5 11.59 8.11 7.70
C SER A 5 12.65 7.81 6.61
N PRO A 6 13.95 7.82 6.95
CA PRO A 6 15.02 7.65 5.96
C PRO A 6 15.08 6.24 5.33
N THR A 7 14.47 5.24 5.97
CA THR A 7 14.51 3.81 5.61
C THR A 7 13.15 3.25 5.20
N VAL A 8 12.22 4.12 4.81
CA VAL A 8 10.90 3.70 4.31
C VAL A 8 11.06 2.77 3.12
N THR A 9 10.37 1.63 3.19
CA THR A 9 10.19 0.73 2.05
C THR A 9 8.80 0.93 1.46
N VAL A 10 8.74 1.24 0.16
CA VAL A 10 7.46 1.34 -0.56
C VAL A 10 7.06 -0.06 -1.01
N LEU A 11 5.92 -0.53 -0.54
CA LEU A 11 5.35 -1.81 -0.95
C LEU A 11 4.14 -1.53 -1.85
N MET A 12 4.30 -1.85 -3.14
CA MET A 12 3.21 -1.88 -4.10
C MET A 12 2.52 -3.23 -3.99
N LEU A 13 1.22 -3.22 -3.74
CA LEU A 13 0.41 -4.42 -3.62
C LEU A 13 -0.33 -4.62 -4.95
N LEU A 14 0.18 -5.50 -5.82
CA LEU A 14 -0.57 -5.94 -7.00
C LEU A 14 -0.64 -7.47 -7.02
N HIS A 15 -1.88 -7.97 -7.00
CA HIS A 15 -2.38 -9.29 -7.38
C HIS A 15 -1.87 -10.57 -6.71
N HIS A 16 -0.81 -10.57 -5.91
CA HIS A 16 -0.58 -11.64 -4.94
C HIS A 16 0.14 -11.08 -3.73
N VAL A 17 -0.34 -11.42 -2.53
CA VAL A 17 0.33 -11.22 -1.25
C VAL A 17 1.71 -11.87 -1.31
N ALA A 18 2.69 -11.17 -1.87
CA ALA A 18 4.02 -11.66 -2.11
C ALA A 18 4.94 -11.01 -1.10
N LEU A 19 5.12 -11.74 -0.01
CA LEU A 19 6.42 -11.95 0.58
C LEU A 19 7.47 -12.11 -0.55
N ALA A 20 8.11 -10.99 -0.88
CA ALA A 20 9.50 -10.90 -1.33
C ALA A 20 10.00 -11.92 -2.37
N GLU A 21 9.48 -11.96 -3.61
CA GLU A 21 10.24 -12.50 -4.77
C GLU A 21 9.88 -11.80 -6.10
N CYS A 22 10.00 -10.47 -6.16
CA CYS A 22 10.00 -9.75 -7.44
C CYS A 22 11.38 -9.87 -8.11
N GLU A 23 11.44 -10.31 -9.38
CA GLU A 23 12.69 -10.41 -10.16
C GLU A 23 13.46 -9.09 -10.28
N LEU A 24 12.74 -7.96 -10.28
CA LEU A 24 13.33 -6.62 -10.31
C LEU A 24 14.07 -6.27 -9.01
N CYS A 25 13.74 -6.95 -7.90
CA CYS A 25 14.36 -6.75 -6.61
C CYS A 25 15.51 -7.72 -6.32
N ARG A 26 15.88 -8.62 -7.25
CA ARG A 26 16.88 -9.68 -7.01
C ARG A 26 18.33 -9.14 -6.90
N ASP A 27 18.63 -8.04 -7.58
CA ASP A 27 19.94 -7.36 -7.53
C ASP A 27 20.06 -6.30 -6.42
N LEU A 28 18.92 -5.84 -5.91
CA LEU A 28 18.88 -5.23 -4.59
C LEU A 28 19.09 -6.41 -3.63
N LYS A 29 19.98 -6.35 -2.65
CA LYS A 29 20.02 -7.36 -1.58
C LYS A 29 19.17 -6.85 -0.41
N PRO A 30 17.83 -6.84 -0.47
CA PRO A 30 17.05 -6.43 0.67
C PRO A 30 17.31 -7.45 1.78
N LYS A 31 17.68 -6.98 2.98
CA LYS A 31 17.58 -7.82 4.16
C LYS A 31 16.14 -8.36 4.22
N PRO A 32 15.93 -9.66 4.40
CA PRO A 32 14.61 -10.25 4.63
C PRO A 32 13.80 -9.40 5.60
N LEU A 33 12.51 -9.13 5.31
CA LEU A 33 11.67 -8.26 6.15
C LEU A 33 11.68 -8.69 7.63
N ALA A 34 11.78 -10.00 7.89
CA ALA A 34 11.87 -10.60 9.21
C ALA A 34 13.16 -10.26 10.00
N LEU A 35 14.16 -9.63 9.38
CA LEU A 35 15.45 -9.27 10.00
C LEU A 35 15.61 -7.76 10.24
N ARG A 36 14.52 -6.98 10.16
CA ARG A 36 14.54 -5.54 10.41
C ARG A 36 14.01 -5.24 11.81
N GLU A 37 14.78 -4.50 12.60
CA GLU A 37 14.41 -4.11 13.97
C GLU A 37 13.18 -3.19 14.00
N GLU A 38 12.97 -2.38 12.94
CA GLU A 38 11.75 -1.62 12.71
C GLU A 38 11.40 -1.60 11.22
N LEU A 39 10.19 -2.05 10.88
CA LEU A 39 9.70 -2.09 9.51
C LEU A 39 8.87 -0.85 9.21
N HIS A 40 9.48 0.16 8.58
CA HIS A 40 8.80 1.39 8.13
C HIS A 40 8.35 1.26 6.68
N ILE A 41 7.05 1.41 6.42
CA ILE A 41 6.47 1.15 5.10
C ILE A 41 5.48 2.21 4.63
N ILE A 42 5.44 2.40 3.31
CA ILE A 42 4.32 3.03 2.60
C ILE A 42 3.62 1.95 1.80
N LEU A 43 2.30 1.92 1.87
CA LEU A 43 1.47 1.00 1.09
C LEU A 43 0.91 1.76 -0.12
N ASP A 44 1.18 1.27 -1.32
CA ASP A 44 0.56 1.75 -2.55
C ASP A 44 -0.44 0.69 -3.03
N VAL A 45 -1.73 1.05 -3.04
CA VAL A 45 -2.85 0.10 -3.18
C VAL A 45 -3.86 0.49 -4.26
N ASP A 46 -4.47 -0.51 -4.90
CA ASP A 46 -5.61 -0.38 -5.83
C ASP A 46 -6.88 -1.02 -5.25
N PRO A 47 -7.37 -0.48 -4.12
CA PRO A 47 -8.07 -1.19 -3.05
C PRO A 47 -9.24 -2.05 -3.51
N GLY A 48 -8.89 -3.32 -3.73
CA GLY A 48 -9.77 -4.48 -3.74
C GLY A 48 -9.87 -5.12 -2.35
N VAL A 49 -10.47 -6.32 -2.30
CA VAL A 49 -10.59 -7.12 -1.07
C VAL A 49 -9.21 -7.57 -0.56
N ASP A 50 -8.31 -7.88 -1.48
CA ASP A 50 -6.92 -8.28 -1.24
C ASP A 50 -6.08 -7.17 -0.60
N ASP A 51 -6.21 -5.92 -1.05
CA ASP A 51 -5.54 -4.78 -0.41
C ASP A 51 -6.02 -4.52 1.01
N ALA A 52 -7.32 -4.67 1.26
CA ALA A 52 -7.87 -4.53 2.60
C ALA A 52 -7.26 -5.56 3.56
N ILE A 53 -7.10 -6.81 3.09
CA ILE A 53 -6.42 -7.87 3.86
C ILE A 53 -4.95 -7.51 4.06
N ALA A 54 -4.24 -7.02 3.04
CA ALA A 54 -2.85 -6.64 3.15
C ALA A 54 -2.62 -5.48 4.15
N ILE A 55 -3.50 -4.47 4.17
CA ILE A 55 -3.48 -3.39 5.17
C ILE A 55 -3.68 -3.96 6.57
N VAL A 56 -4.65 -4.85 6.76
CA VAL A 56 -4.90 -5.50 8.06
C VAL A 56 -3.68 -6.30 8.51
N LEU A 57 -3.06 -7.07 7.62
CA LEU A 57 -1.87 -7.87 7.93
C LEU A 57 -0.68 -6.99 8.28
N ALA A 58 -0.41 -5.94 7.49
CA ALA A 58 0.67 -4.98 7.74
C ALA A 58 0.54 -4.33 9.12
N LEU A 59 -0.68 -3.96 9.51
CA LEU A 59 -0.96 -3.39 10.83
C LEU A 59 -0.93 -4.44 11.95
N GLY A 60 -1.23 -5.71 11.63
CA GLY A 60 -1.20 -6.84 12.57
C GLY A 60 0.21 -7.34 12.90
N ILE A 61 1.17 -7.20 11.98
CA ILE A 61 2.60 -7.47 12.23
C ILE A 61 3.33 -6.26 12.85
N GLU A 62 2.58 -5.25 13.29
CA GLU A 62 3.09 -4.02 13.92
C GLU A 62 4.09 -3.24 13.04
N ALA A 63 3.93 -3.29 11.71
CA ALA A 63 4.72 -2.44 10.82
C ALA A 63 4.39 -0.96 11.06
N ASN A 64 5.40 -0.11 10.97
CA ASN A 64 5.27 1.34 11.00
C ASN A 64 4.76 1.83 9.63
N VAL A 65 3.45 1.75 9.43
CA VAL A 65 2.79 2.28 8.22
C VAL A 65 2.77 3.81 8.28
N GLU A 66 3.61 4.44 7.47
CA GLU A 66 3.81 5.89 7.50
C GLU A 66 2.79 6.66 6.67
N ALA A 67 2.34 6.05 5.57
CA ALA A 67 1.32 6.57 4.67
C ALA A 67 0.72 5.43 3.82
N ILE A 68 -0.48 5.68 3.29
CA ILE A 68 -1.09 4.85 2.25
C ILE A 68 -1.40 5.74 1.05
N THR A 69 -0.96 5.33 -0.13
CA THR A 69 -1.33 5.95 -1.41
C THR A 69 -2.30 5.04 -2.14
N CYS A 70 -3.32 5.62 -2.76
CA CYS A 70 -4.27 4.87 -3.57
C CYS A 70 -4.12 5.24 -5.03
N VAL A 71 -4.09 4.26 -5.90
CA VAL A 71 -4.04 4.44 -7.36
C VAL A 71 -5.33 3.93 -8.00
N ASN A 72 -5.54 4.30 -9.25
CA ASN A 72 -6.63 3.75 -10.03
C ASN A 72 -6.33 2.26 -10.40
N GLY A 73 -7.36 1.41 -10.30
CA GLY A 73 -7.32 -0.02 -10.62
C GLY A 73 -8.74 -0.60 -10.64
N ASN A 74 -9.09 -1.44 -9.67
CA ASN A 74 -10.43 -2.06 -9.56
C ASN A 74 -11.58 -1.06 -9.46
N THR A 75 -11.31 0.15 -8.97
CA THR A 75 -12.29 1.22 -8.85
C THR A 75 -11.58 2.56 -8.98
N ASN A 76 -12.35 3.65 -9.19
CA ASN A 76 -11.75 4.97 -9.29
C ASN A 76 -10.98 5.35 -8.00
N VAL A 77 -9.91 6.15 -8.15
CA VAL A 77 -8.96 6.48 -7.09
C VAL A 77 -9.63 7.07 -5.82
N LYS A 78 -10.73 7.80 -5.99
CA LYS A 78 -11.47 8.41 -4.88
C LYS A 78 -12.22 7.37 -4.05
N LYS A 79 -12.98 6.49 -4.70
CA LYS A 79 -13.64 5.35 -4.05
C LYS A 79 -12.60 4.45 -3.38
N ALA A 80 -11.46 4.28 -4.04
CA ALA A 80 -10.34 3.53 -3.53
C ALA A 80 -9.85 4.09 -2.19
N CYS A 81 -9.47 5.37 -2.15
CA CYS A 81 -9.05 5.99 -0.90
C CYS A 81 -10.14 6.02 0.17
N ASP A 82 -11.42 6.12 -0.19
CA ASP A 82 -12.51 6.00 0.77
C ASP A 82 -12.63 4.60 1.37
N ASN A 83 -12.38 3.54 0.58
CA ASN A 83 -12.32 2.17 1.09
C ASN A 83 -11.17 1.98 2.08
N VAL A 84 -9.97 2.48 1.75
CA VAL A 84 -8.83 2.47 2.67
C VAL A 84 -9.16 3.20 3.97
N ARG A 85 -9.75 4.41 3.90
CA ARG A 85 -10.15 5.17 5.08
C ARG A 85 -11.17 4.43 5.94
N ARG A 86 -12.11 3.69 5.34
CA ARG A 86 -13.07 2.83 6.06
C ARG A 86 -12.35 1.70 6.80
N VAL A 87 -11.41 1.00 6.15
CA VAL A 87 -10.59 -0.04 6.78
C VAL A 87 -9.81 0.53 7.96
N LEU A 88 -9.10 1.65 7.77
CA LEU A 88 -8.36 2.32 8.85
C LEU A 88 -9.26 2.74 10.01
N LYS A 89 -10.49 3.19 9.72
CA LYS A 89 -11.49 3.54 10.75
C LYS A 89 -11.91 2.31 11.55
N LEU A 90 -12.16 1.17 10.90
CA LEU A 90 -12.50 -0.08 11.57
C LEU A 90 -11.38 -0.58 12.49
N LEU A 91 -10.12 -0.34 12.10
CA LEU A 91 -8.94 -0.72 12.87
C LEU A 91 -8.53 0.33 13.93
N ASN A 92 -9.25 1.44 14.07
CA ASN A 92 -8.87 2.58 14.91
C ASN A 92 -7.47 3.17 14.60
N LYS A 93 -7.07 3.14 13.33
CA LYS A 93 -5.76 3.63 12.82
C LYS A 93 -5.91 4.87 11.92
N THR A 94 -6.84 5.77 12.25
CA THR A 94 -7.17 6.96 11.44
C THR A 94 -6.08 8.04 11.42
N SER A 95 -5.01 7.88 12.21
CA SER A 95 -3.84 8.77 12.19
C SER A 95 -2.90 8.51 11.01
N ILE A 96 -3.04 7.38 10.33
CA ILE A 96 -2.25 7.05 9.13
C ILE A 96 -2.80 7.89 7.97
N PRO A 97 -1.98 8.75 7.35
CA PRO A 97 -2.44 9.59 6.25
C PRO A 97 -2.69 8.75 4.98
N THR A 98 -3.78 9.06 4.29
CA THR A 98 -4.15 8.44 3.01
C THR A 98 -4.17 9.50 1.90
N TYR A 99 -3.42 9.26 0.82
CA TYR A 99 -3.26 10.19 -0.30
C TYR A 99 -3.78 9.60 -1.60
N GLU A 100 -4.48 10.42 -2.38
CA GLU A 100 -4.93 10.06 -3.73
C GLU A 100 -3.75 10.20 -4.70
N GLY A 101 -3.47 9.13 -5.45
CA GLY A 101 -2.48 9.07 -6.52
C GLY A 101 -3.08 9.42 -7.88
N CYS A 102 -2.50 8.87 -8.95
CA CYS A 102 -2.97 9.12 -10.30
C CYS A 102 -4.37 8.50 -10.53
N ASP A 103 -5.26 9.29 -11.13
CA ASP A 103 -6.60 8.86 -11.55
C ASP A 103 -6.60 8.17 -12.92
N GLU A 104 -5.52 8.28 -13.69
CA GLU A 104 -5.38 7.65 -15.00
C GLU A 104 -4.03 6.93 -15.14
N PRO A 105 -3.98 5.84 -15.93
CA PRO A 105 -2.71 5.17 -16.23
C PRO A 105 -1.81 6.09 -17.06
N LEU A 106 -0.50 5.96 -16.90
CA LEU A 106 0.48 6.73 -17.69
C LEU A 106 0.34 6.50 -19.20
N THR A 107 -0.10 5.29 -19.59
CA THR A 107 -0.35 4.90 -20.98
C THR A 107 -1.56 3.98 -21.05
N GLY A 108 -2.33 4.04 -22.15
CA GLY A 108 -3.53 3.23 -22.33
C GLY A 108 -4.80 3.97 -21.90
N GLN A 109 -5.91 3.25 -21.81
CA GLN A 109 -7.19 3.79 -21.33
C GLN A 109 -7.59 3.05 -20.06
N TYR A 110 -7.98 3.81 -19.05
CA TYR A 110 -8.66 3.24 -17.90
C TYR A 110 -10.03 2.70 -18.32
N VAL A 111 -10.36 1.49 -17.86
CA VAL A 111 -11.68 0.88 -18.05
C VAL A 111 -12.21 0.53 -16.67
N ASP A 112 -13.26 1.23 -16.25
CA ASP A 112 -13.98 0.90 -15.02
C ASP A 112 -14.82 -0.36 -15.25
N THR A 113 -14.51 -1.43 -14.51
CA THR A 113 -15.25 -2.70 -14.58
C THR A 113 -16.31 -2.84 -13.48
N GLY A 114 -16.47 -1.86 -12.57
CA GLY A 114 -17.53 -1.82 -11.55
C GLY A 114 -17.04 -1.70 -10.11
#